data_AF-A0A964LR10-F1
#
_entry.id   AF-A0A964LR10-F1
#
_cell.length_a   1.000
_cell.length_b   1.000
_cell.length_c   1.000
_cell.angle_alpha   90.00
_cell.angle_beta   90.00
_cell.angle_gamma   90.00
#
_symmetry.space_group_name_H-M   'P 1'
#
loop_
_entity.id
_entity.type
_entity.pdbx_description
1 polymer ?
#
loop_
_entity_poly.entity_id
_entity_poly.type
_entity_poly.pdbx_seq_one_letter_code
_entity_poly.pdbx_strand_id
1 'polypeptide(L)' 'MPPRIRELIRSLTGAGFADCGDKGRHRNFKHSNGVRITVSGSPGSDAKPYQEKAVKAAVEQVSK' A
#
# COMPACT_ATOMS: atom_id res chain seq x y z
N MET A 1 -0.56 18.37 -4.25
CA MET A 1 -1.76 17.50 -4.24
C MET A 1 -1.46 16.30 -3.36
N PRO A 2 -2.39 15.87 -2.50
CA PRO A 2 -2.23 14.60 -1.80
C PRO A 2 -2.11 13.47 -2.83
N PRO A 3 -1.20 12.49 -2.63
CA PRO A 3 -1.15 11.32 -3.47
C PRO A 3 -2.48 10.56 -3.40
N ARG A 4 -2.90 10.01 -4.53
CA ARG A 4 -4.11 9.18 -4.56
C ARG A 4 -3.79 7.77 -4.08
N ILE A 5 -4.80 7.05 -3.57
CA ILE A 5 -4.63 5.67 -3.13
C ILE A 5 -4.05 4.78 -4.25
N ARG A 6 -4.43 5.02 -5.52
CA ARG A 6 -3.82 4.33 -6.67
C ARG A 6 -2.30 4.50 -6.78
N GLU A 7 -1.75 5.63 -6.36
CA GLU A 7 -0.31 5.90 -6.41
C GLU A 7 0.41 5.14 -5.31
N LEU A 8 -0.18 5.08 -4.10
CA LEU A 8 0.31 4.23 -3.01
C LEU A 8 0.34 2.76 -3.41
N ILE A 9 -0.71 2.28 -4.06
CA ILE A 9 -0.78 0.90 -4.59
C ILE A 9 0.33 0.68 -5.61
N ARG A 10 0.54 1.62 -6.53
CA ARG A 10 1.60 1.51 -7.56
C ARG A 10 2.99 1.44 -6.93
N SER A 11 3.26 2.22 -5.87
CA SER A 11 4.51 2.15 -5.11
C SER A 11 4.70 0.80 -4.42
N LEU A 12 3.65 0.25 -3.81
CA LEU A 12 3.70 -1.08 -3.18
C LEU A 12 3.95 -2.17 -4.21
N THR A 13 3.21 -2.20 -5.32
CA THR A 13 3.41 -3.20 -6.37
C THR A 13 4.79 -3.08 -7.01
N GLY A 14 5.30 -1.85 -7.22
CA GLY A 14 6.66 -1.62 -7.70
C GLY A 14 7.75 -2.09 -6.74
N ALA A 15 7.47 -2.10 -5.43
CA ALA A 15 8.34 -2.63 -4.40
C ALA A 15 8.19 -4.15 -4.18
N GLY A 16 7.42 -4.85 -5.03
CA GLY A 16 7.27 -6.32 -4.96
C GLY A 16 6.16 -6.82 -4.04
N PHE A 17 5.29 -5.93 -3.54
CA PHE A 17 4.13 -6.37 -2.75
C PHE A 17 3.04 -6.98 -3.65
N ALA A 18 2.55 -8.15 -3.26
CA ALA A 18 1.43 -8.82 -3.90
C ALA A 18 0.11 -8.51 -3.17
N ASP A 19 -0.93 -8.19 -3.93
CA ASP A 19 -2.29 -8.05 -3.40
C ASP A 19 -2.83 -9.45 -3.06
N CYS A 20 -3.14 -9.67 -1.78
CA CYS A 20 -3.66 -10.94 -1.26
C CYS A 20 -5.19 -11.02 -1.31
N GLY A 21 -5.86 -10.06 -1.96
CA GLY A 21 -7.23 -10.22 -2.41
C GLY A 21 -8.26 -10.20 -1.29
N ASP A 22 -8.44 -9.06 -0.64
CA ASP A 22 -9.62 -8.83 0.17
C ASP A 22 -10.77 -8.29 -0.70
N LYS A 23 -11.92 -8.96 -0.64
CA LYS A 23 -13.16 -8.49 -1.30
C LYS A 23 -13.64 -7.22 -0.60
N GLY A 24 -13.30 -6.04 -1.13
CA GLY A 24 -13.90 -4.79 -0.69
C GLY A 24 -13.07 -3.54 -0.93
N ARG A 25 -13.30 -2.53 -0.09
CA ARG A 25 -12.53 -1.27 -0.07
C ARG A 25 -11.24 -1.38 0.75
N HIS A 26 -10.92 -2.57 1.23
CA HIS A 26 -9.68 -2.86 1.93
C HIS A 26 -8.86 -3.79 1.05
N ARG A 27 -7.60 -3.46 0.82
CA ARG A 27 -6.66 -4.28 0.07
C ARG A 27 -5.51 -4.63 0.97
N ASN A 28 -5.24 -5.91 1.13
CA ASN A 28 -4.08 -6.38 1.87
C ASN A 28 -2.96 -6.68 0.89
N PHE A 29 -1.82 -6.07 1.13
CA PHE A 29 -0.59 -6.27 0.39
C PHE A 29 0.38 -7.07 1.26
N LYS A 30 1.01 -8.07 0.67
CA LYS A 30 2.02 -8.91 1.32
C LYS A 30 3.28 -8.94 0.48
N HIS A 31 4.42 -8.76 1.14
CA HIS A 31 5.73 -8.94 0.54
C HIS A 31 6.28 -10.34 0.85
N SER A 32 7.18 -10.84 0.00
CA SER A 32 7.88 -12.13 0.22
C SER A 32 8.68 -12.15 1.53
N ASN A 33 9.27 -11.02 1.92
CA ASN A 33 9.96 -10.80 3.20
C ASN A 33 9.04 -10.86 4.44
N GLY A 34 7.74 -11.14 4.28
CA GLY A 34 6.80 -11.29 5.40
C GLY A 34 6.10 -10.00 5.85
N VAL A 35 6.51 -8.84 5.33
CA VAL A 35 5.86 -7.54 5.57
C VAL A 35 4.45 -7.55 4.98
N ARG A 36 3.47 -7.07 5.75
CA ARG A 36 2.07 -6.94 5.32
C ARG A 36 1.57 -5.55 5.60
N ILE A 37 0.80 -4.99 4.68
CA ILE A 37 0.17 -3.68 4.83
C ILE A 37 -1.26 -3.71 4.28
N THR A 38 -2.18 -3.11 5.04
CA THR A 38 -3.57 -2.93 4.61
C THR A 38 -3.78 -1.50 4.14
N VAL A 39 -4.20 -1.34 2.90
CA VAL A 39 -4.59 -0.04 2.33
C VAL A 39 -6.12 0.00 2.25
N SER A 40 -6.72 0.94 2.97
CA SER A 40 -8.16 1.17 2.97
C SER A 40 -8.57 2.33 2.07
N GLY A 41 -9.68 2.18 1.36
CA GLY A 41 -10.27 3.20 0.50
C GLY A 41 -10.30 2.81 -0.97
N SER A 42 -10.99 3.64 -1.74
CA SER A 42 -11.13 3.46 -3.18
C SER A 42 -9.88 3.99 -3.91
N PRO A 43 -9.42 3.37 -5.01
CA PRO A 43 -8.24 3.83 -5.76
C PRO A 43 -8.31 5.28 -6.23
N GLY A 44 -9.52 5.81 -6.44
CA GLY A 44 -9.77 7.19 -6.84
C GLY A 44 -9.79 8.22 -5.72
N SER A 45 -9.79 7.79 -4.45
CA SER A 45 -9.78 8.69 -3.30
C SER A 45 -8.37 9.17 -2.95
N ASP A 46 -8.30 10.33 -2.32
CA ASP A 46 -7.06 10.85 -1.76
C ASP A 46 -6.58 9.97 -0.60
N ALA A 47 -5.27 9.74 -0.54
CA ALA A 47 -4.68 9.04 0.57
C ALA A 47 -4.72 9.90 1.84
N LYS A 48 -4.90 9.26 2.99
CA LYS A 48 -4.75 9.92 4.28
C LYS A 48 -3.27 9.97 4.66
N PRO A 49 -2.81 10.99 5.40
CA PRO A 49 -1.40 11.11 5.79
C PRO A 49 -0.82 9.89 6.50
N TYR A 50 -1.63 9.15 7.27
CA TYR A 50 -1.17 7.91 7.92
C TYR A 50 -0.91 6.77 6.93
N GLN A 51 -1.66 6.72 5.82
CA GLN A 51 -1.52 5.68 4.80
C GLN A 51 -0.21 5.87 4.02
N GLU A 52 0.12 7.12 3.70
CA GLU A 52 1.38 7.48 3.07
C GLU A 52 2.56 7.08 3.96
N LYS A 53 2.52 7.43 5.24
CA LYS A 53 3.56 7.05 6.21
C LYS A 53 3.69 5.53 6.34
N ALA A 54 2.57 4.81 6.41
CA ALA A 54 2.58 3.35 6.50
C ALA A 54 3.20 2.70 5.25
N VAL A 55 2.82 3.16 4.05
CA VAL A 55 3.36 2.66 2.77
C VAL A 55 4.86 2.95 2.67
N LYS A 56 5.28 4.15 3.02
CA LYS A 56 6.70 4.51 3.02
C LYS A 56 7.51 3.63 3.96
N ALA A 57 7.04 3.43 5.19
CA ALA A 57 7.69 2.56 6.18
C ALA A 57 7.74 1.10 5.70
N ALA A 58 6.67 0.60 5.09
CA ALA A 58 6.63 -0.75 4.56
C ALA A 58 7.66 -0.92 3.44
N VAL A 59 7.71 -0.01 2.45
CA VAL A 59 8.69 -0.06 1.36
C VAL A 59 10.13 0.04 1.89
N GLU A 60 10.38 0.91 2.86
CA GLU A 60 11.69 1.06 3.49
C GLU A 60 12.13 -0.21 4.24
N GLN A 61 11.20 -0.91 4.90
CA GLN A 61 11.49 -2.20 5.54
C GLN A 61 11.87 -3.29 4.55
N VAL A 62 11.36 -3.24 3.32
CA VAL A 62 11.63 -4.26 2.30
C VAL A 62 12.89 -3.97 1.49
N SER A 63 13.18 -2.69 1.29
CA SER A 63 14.38 -2.23 0.58
C SER A 63 15.67 -2.40 1.40
N LYS A 64 15.55 -2.78 2.67
CA LYS A 64 16.67 -2.95 3.61
C LYS A 64 17.07 -4.42 3.69
#